data_AF-A0A843FIT6-F1
#
_entry.id   AF-A0A843FIT6-F1
#
_cell.length_a   1.000
_cell.length_b   1.000
_cell.length_c   1.000
_cell.angle_alpha   90.00
_cell.angle_beta   90.00
_cell.angle_gamma   90.00
#
_symmetry.space_group_name_H-M   'P 1'
#
loop_
_entity.id
_entity.type
_entity.pdbx_description
1 polymer ?
#
loop_
_entity_poly.entity_id
_entity_poly.type
_entity_poly.pdbx_seq_one_letter_code
_entity_poly.pdbx_strand_id
1 'polypeptide(L)'
;MDSNCIKDICVRSCIAYRSFVEEQQAKGEHASRFVLDIDVMEFDRSGEVILRISQNVRSVNDMFLMIGKSAFYTDDIRDLIYDRDRNIISMYPTEGVLELLKSTHVSEVKLVSDLKWLIDITQNFYESYGHMVRYPDRLTNLYGREEFHTPKGREPSPQQMDAIEGVLNDPTSYVWGTPGTGKTQFVLSTAIMTCVREGERVAVIAPTNTALEQVLRGLIRSLKESDPD
;
A
#
# COMPACT_ATOMS: atom_id res chain seq x y z
N MET A 1 -8.55 -8.76 -22.85
CA MET A 1 -8.72 -9.76 -21.77
C MET A 1 -10.05 -9.46 -21.11
N ASP A 2 -10.92 -10.46 -20.95
CA ASP A 2 -12.24 -10.29 -20.34
C ASP A 2 -12.12 -9.91 -18.85
N SER A 3 -13.01 -9.06 -18.33
CA SER A 3 -12.95 -8.60 -16.93
C SER A 3 -13.18 -9.74 -15.94
N ASN A 4 -14.00 -10.73 -16.29
CA ASN A 4 -14.14 -11.93 -15.47
C ASN A 4 -12.86 -12.76 -15.45
N CYS A 5 -12.13 -12.82 -16.57
CA CYS A 5 -10.84 -13.50 -16.60
C CYS A 5 -9.82 -12.81 -15.67
N ILE A 6 -9.76 -11.47 -15.66
CA ILE A 6 -8.91 -10.70 -14.75
C ILE A 6 -9.30 -10.97 -13.29
N LYS A 7 -10.60 -10.89 -12.97
CA LYS A 7 -11.13 -11.23 -11.65
C LYS A 7 -10.68 -12.61 -11.20
N ASP A 8 -10.88 -13.63 -12.03
CA ASP A 8 -10.54 -15.01 -11.70
C ASP A 8 -9.05 -15.19 -11.43
N ILE A 9 -8.19 -14.55 -12.23
CA ILE A 9 -6.74 -14.58 -12.03
C ILE A 9 -6.40 -13.94 -10.68
N CYS A 10 -6.92 -12.74 -10.40
CA CYS A 10 -6.66 -12.01 -9.16
C CYS A 10 -7.13 -12.79 -7.91
N VAL A 11 -8.33 -13.35 -7.93
CA VAL A 11 -8.86 -14.17 -6.82
C VAL A 11 -8.01 -15.42 -6.60
N ARG A 12 -7.66 -16.14 -7.67
CA ARG A 12 -6.78 -17.32 -7.58
C ARG A 12 -5.40 -16.96 -7.04
N SER A 13 -4.85 -15.81 -7.43
CA SER A 13 -3.58 -15.30 -6.90
C SER A 13 -3.67 -15.02 -5.40
N CYS A 14 -4.76 -14.42 -4.90
CA CYS A 14 -4.98 -14.23 -3.48
C CYS A 14 -5.02 -15.56 -2.71
N ILE A 15 -5.78 -16.54 -3.20
CA ILE A 15 -5.88 -17.87 -2.59
C ILE A 15 -4.51 -18.56 -2.54
N ALA A 16 -3.79 -18.59 -3.67
CA ALA A 16 -2.48 -19.21 -3.76
C ALA A 16 -1.47 -18.54 -2.81
N TYR A 17 -1.48 -17.21 -2.75
CA TYR A 17 -0.59 -16.46 -1.86
C TYR A 17 -0.95 -16.66 -0.39
N ARG A 18 -2.24 -16.75 -0.05
CA ARG A 18 -2.69 -17.09 1.31
C ARG A 18 -2.19 -18.46 1.74
N SER A 19 -2.39 -19.49 0.91
CA SER A 19 -1.91 -20.84 1.20
C SER A 19 -0.40 -20.89 1.35
N PHE A 20 0.33 -20.14 0.51
CA PHE A 20 1.79 -19.97 0.67
C PHE A 20 2.14 -19.38 2.03
N VAL A 21 1.51 -18.27 2.45
CA VAL A 21 1.76 -17.64 3.75
C VAL A 21 1.44 -18.60 4.90
N GLU A 22 0.33 -19.34 4.83
CA GLU A 22 -0.04 -20.34 5.83
C GLU A 22 0.99 -21.47 5.93
N GLU A 23 1.48 -21.98 4.79
CA GLU A 23 2.52 -23.00 4.75
C GLU A 23 3.85 -22.48 5.33
N GLN A 24 4.25 -21.26 4.99
CA GLN A 24 5.46 -20.63 5.56
C GLN A 24 5.32 -20.44 7.07
N GLN A 25 4.15 -20.02 7.53
CA GLN A 25 3.88 -19.84 8.96
C GLN A 25 3.81 -21.15 9.74
N ALA A 26 3.39 -22.26 9.10
CA ALA A 26 3.38 -23.59 9.70
C ALA A 26 4.78 -24.20 9.85
N LYS A 27 5.75 -23.80 9.02
CA LYS A 27 7.14 -24.30 9.05
C LYS A 27 8.00 -23.74 10.19
N GLY A 28 7.52 -22.70 10.90
CA GLY A 28 8.18 -22.15 12.08
C GLY A 28 9.21 -21.05 11.80
N GLU A 29 9.23 -20.08 12.71
CA GLU A 29 10.08 -18.88 12.80
C GLU A 29 9.86 -17.79 11.73
N HIS A 30 9.00 -16.83 12.10
CA HIS A 30 8.99 -15.42 11.66
C HIS A 30 8.85 -15.07 10.17
N ALA A 31 8.90 -16.03 9.24
CA ALA A 31 9.07 -15.74 7.81
C ALA A 31 7.92 -14.95 7.15
N SER A 32 6.78 -14.74 7.83
CA SER A 32 5.69 -13.90 7.34
C SER A 32 4.82 -13.30 8.46
N ARG A 33 5.34 -13.26 9.70
CA ARG A 33 4.64 -12.70 10.85
C ARG A 33 5.43 -11.51 11.37
N PHE A 34 4.76 -10.39 11.49
CA PHE A 34 5.29 -9.29 12.27
C PHE A 34 4.98 -9.57 13.74
N VAL A 35 6.03 -9.68 14.55
CA VAL A 35 5.92 -10.03 15.97
C VAL A 35 6.50 -8.87 16.78
N LEU A 36 5.73 -8.42 17.77
CA LEU A 36 6.13 -7.41 18.73
C LEU A 36 6.29 -8.06 20.09
N ASP A 37 7.48 -7.89 20.65
CA ASP A 37 7.73 -8.22 22.04
C ASP A 37 7.21 -7.10 22.94
N ILE A 38 6.68 -7.52 24.08
CA ILE A 38 6.19 -6.63 25.13
C ILE A 38 7.30 -6.46 26.16
N ASP A 39 7.68 -5.22 26.44
CA ASP A 39 8.69 -4.89 27.45
C ASP A 39 8.08 -4.84 28.85
N VAL A 40 6.90 -4.23 28.94
CA VAL A 40 6.20 -3.99 30.22
C VAL A 40 4.71 -4.25 30.02
N MET A 41 4.10 -4.91 31.00
CA MET A 41 2.67 -5.14 31.07
C MET A 41 2.13 -4.62 32.40
N GLU A 42 1.24 -3.65 32.34
CA GLU A 42 0.58 -3.02 33.49
C GLU A 42 -0.93 -3.29 33.45
N PHE A 43 -1.53 -3.39 34.63
CA PHE A 43 -2.96 -3.68 34.79
C PHE A 43 -3.62 -2.56 35.59
N ASP A 44 -4.65 -1.96 35.04
CA ASP A 44 -5.49 -1.01 35.78
C ASP A 44 -6.64 -1.72 36.51
N ARG A 45 -7.18 -1.06 37.54
CA ARG A 45 -8.36 -1.50 38.29
C ARG A 45 -9.62 -1.56 37.44
N SER A 46 -9.68 -0.84 36.33
CA SER A 46 -10.79 -0.87 35.37
C SER A 46 -10.81 -2.12 34.49
N GLY A 47 -9.76 -2.95 34.52
CA GLY A 47 -9.59 -4.09 33.60
C GLY A 47 -8.84 -3.73 32.31
N GLU A 48 -8.40 -2.47 32.15
CA GLU A 48 -7.49 -2.07 31.08
C GLU A 48 -6.11 -2.73 31.28
N VAL A 49 -5.53 -3.20 30.18
CA VAL A 49 -4.16 -3.69 30.11
C VAL A 49 -3.35 -2.74 29.25
N ILE A 50 -2.21 -2.27 29.79
CA ILE A 50 -1.29 -1.37 29.11
C ILE A 50 0.00 -2.15 28.81
N LEU A 51 0.31 -2.28 27.53
CA LEU A 51 1.48 -2.96 27.01
C LEU A 51 2.47 -1.93 26.47
N ARG A 52 3.69 -1.88 27.03
CA ARG A 52 4.80 -1.13 26.43
C ARG A 52 5.51 -2.02 25.43
N ILE A 53 5.69 -1.53 24.21
CA ILE A 53 6.35 -2.28 23.13
C ILE A 53 7.77 -1.79 22.89
N SER A 54 8.63 -2.69 22.46
CA SER A 54 10.07 -2.43 22.23
C SER A 54 10.37 -1.61 20.98
N GLN A 55 9.43 -1.56 20.05
CA GLN A 55 9.61 -0.89 18.76
C GLN A 55 8.33 -0.21 18.30
N ASN A 56 8.47 0.90 17.57
CA ASN A 56 7.34 1.61 16.99
C ASN A 56 6.67 0.80 15.89
N VAL A 57 5.34 0.92 15.80
CA VAL A 57 4.53 0.24 14.80
C VAL A 57 3.76 1.22 13.95
N ARG A 58 3.43 0.82 12.71
CA ARG A 58 2.62 1.66 11.83
C ARG A 58 1.14 1.61 12.19
N SER A 59 0.66 0.44 12.59
CA SER A 59 -0.74 0.17 12.94
C SER A 59 -0.79 -1.05 13.87
N VAL A 60 -1.82 -1.12 14.71
CA VAL A 60 -2.15 -2.27 15.56
C VAL A 60 -3.45 -2.96 15.14
N ASN A 61 -4.17 -2.41 14.15
CA ASN A 61 -5.54 -2.83 13.80
C ASN A 61 -5.65 -4.30 13.40
N ASP A 62 -4.57 -4.88 12.86
CA ASP A 62 -4.53 -6.25 12.35
C ASP A 62 -3.69 -7.17 13.25
N MET A 63 -3.41 -6.72 14.47
CA MET A 63 -2.65 -7.48 15.46
C MET A 63 -3.58 -8.25 16.39
N PHE A 64 -3.17 -9.46 16.71
CA PHE A 64 -3.79 -10.31 17.73
C PHE A 64 -2.77 -10.59 18.83
N LEU A 65 -3.26 -10.91 20.02
CA LEU A 65 -2.43 -11.21 21.17
C LEU A 65 -2.08 -12.69 21.16
N MET A 66 -0.81 -12.98 21.40
CA MET A 66 -0.30 -14.32 21.64
C MET A 66 0.14 -14.42 23.09
N ILE A 67 -0.36 -15.42 23.79
CA ILE A 67 0.08 -15.78 25.15
C ILE A 67 0.60 -17.22 25.09
N GLY A 68 1.92 -17.37 25.13
CA GLY A 68 2.58 -18.66 24.88
C GLY A 68 2.28 -19.18 23.46
N LYS A 69 1.43 -20.21 23.35
CA LYS A 69 1.01 -20.81 22.06
C LYS A 69 -0.43 -20.47 21.67
N SER A 70 -1.16 -19.76 22.51
CA SER A 70 -2.57 -19.43 22.31
C SER A 70 -2.72 -18.06 21.66
N ALA A 71 -3.55 -17.96 20.62
CA ALA A 71 -3.88 -16.72 19.92
C ALA A 71 -5.26 -16.20 20.36
N PHE A 72 -5.35 -14.89 20.59
CA PHE A 72 -6.55 -14.18 21.03
C PHE A 72 -6.81 -12.99 20.12
N TYR A 73 -8.01 -12.93 19.54
CA TYR A 73 -8.37 -12.01 18.47
C TYR A 73 -9.29 -10.88 18.98
N THR A 74 -9.91 -10.13 18.06
CA THR A 74 -10.80 -8.99 18.37
C THR A 74 -12.00 -9.35 19.23
N ASP A 75 -12.46 -10.62 19.20
CA ASP A 75 -13.56 -11.07 20.06
C ASP A 75 -13.10 -11.24 21.53
N ASP A 76 -11.81 -11.47 21.73
CA ASP A 76 -11.17 -11.65 23.03
C ASP A 76 -10.62 -10.33 23.61
N ILE A 77 -10.41 -9.33 22.77
CA ILE A 77 -9.69 -8.09 23.07
C ILE A 77 -10.38 -6.91 22.39
N ARG A 78 -10.90 -5.99 23.21
CA ARG A 78 -11.58 -4.78 22.74
C ARG A 78 -10.67 -3.57 22.82
N ASP A 79 -10.96 -2.58 21.97
CA ASP A 79 -10.37 -1.24 21.97
C ASP A 79 -8.83 -1.25 22.03
N LEU A 80 -8.20 -2.00 21.11
CA LEU A 80 -6.75 -2.01 20.95
C LEU A 80 -6.28 -0.65 20.41
N ILE A 81 -5.79 0.21 21.29
CA ILE A 81 -5.42 1.59 21.00
C ILE A 81 -3.91 1.75 21.11
N TYR A 82 -3.28 2.35 20.10
CA TYR A 82 -1.85 2.63 20.09
C TYR A 82 -1.55 4.12 20.31
N ASP A 83 -0.83 4.43 21.39
CA ASP A 83 -0.22 5.73 21.62
C ASP A 83 1.25 5.69 21.15
N ARG A 84 1.49 6.32 20.01
CA ARG A 84 2.81 6.38 19.38
C ARG A 84 3.83 7.17 20.20
N ASP A 85 3.41 8.25 20.85
CA ASP A 85 4.34 9.14 21.57
C ASP A 85 4.89 8.46 22.82
N ARG A 86 4.07 7.63 23.46
CA ARG A 86 4.45 6.83 24.64
C ARG A 86 4.92 5.42 24.29
N ASN A 87 4.74 4.99 23.05
CA ASN A 87 4.96 3.64 22.56
C ASN A 87 4.27 2.57 23.43
N ILE A 88 3.01 2.83 23.75
CA ILE A 88 2.16 1.94 24.53
C ILE A 88 0.92 1.54 23.73
N ILE A 89 0.43 0.34 23.99
CA ILE A 89 -0.82 -0.18 23.48
C ILE A 89 -1.72 -0.45 24.67
N SER A 90 -2.92 0.13 24.67
CA SER A 90 -3.95 -0.22 25.65
C SER A 90 -5.03 -1.08 25.03
N MET A 91 -5.63 -1.94 25.85
CA MET A 91 -6.71 -2.84 25.43
C MET A 91 -7.57 -3.28 26.62
N TYR A 92 -8.77 -3.78 26.32
CA TYR A 92 -9.68 -4.40 27.29
C TYR A 92 -9.92 -5.86 26.92
N PRO A 93 -9.18 -6.80 27.54
CA PRO A 93 -9.39 -8.23 27.31
C PRO A 93 -10.70 -8.72 27.96
N THR A 94 -11.21 -9.85 27.49
CA THR A 94 -12.24 -10.61 28.22
C THR A 94 -11.69 -11.11 29.56
N GLU A 95 -12.59 -11.44 30.50
CA GLU A 95 -12.21 -11.86 31.86
C GLU A 95 -11.22 -13.05 31.85
N GLY A 96 -11.48 -14.06 31.02
CA GLY A 96 -10.58 -15.21 30.88
C GLY A 96 -9.18 -14.86 30.35
N VAL A 97 -9.09 -13.92 29.41
CA VAL A 97 -7.80 -13.45 28.89
C VAL A 97 -7.07 -12.56 29.89
N LEU A 98 -7.80 -11.74 30.64
CA LEU A 98 -7.24 -10.88 31.68
C LEU A 98 -6.63 -11.71 32.82
N GLU A 99 -7.31 -12.76 33.29
CA GLU A 99 -6.77 -13.69 34.28
C GLU A 99 -5.52 -14.40 33.78
N LEU A 100 -5.55 -14.86 32.53
CA LEU A 100 -4.42 -15.50 31.89
C LEU A 100 -3.21 -14.55 31.82
N LEU A 101 -3.42 -13.30 31.40
CA LEU A 101 -2.37 -12.28 31.34
C LEU A 101 -1.74 -12.00 32.71
N LYS A 102 -2.57 -11.87 33.76
CA LYS A 102 -2.07 -11.65 35.14
C LYS A 102 -1.21 -12.79 35.65
N SER A 103 -1.44 -14.01 35.16
CA SER A 103 -0.66 -15.20 35.52
C SER A 103 0.52 -15.49 34.60
N THR A 104 0.68 -14.73 33.51
CA THR A 104 1.69 -14.98 32.48
C THR A 104 2.87 -14.00 32.62
N HIS A 105 4.09 -14.50 32.44
CA HIS A 105 5.28 -13.65 32.38
C HIS A 105 5.30 -12.83 31.08
N VAL A 106 5.70 -11.56 31.16
CA VAL A 106 5.66 -10.62 30.01
C VAL A 106 6.36 -11.15 28.75
N SER A 107 7.45 -11.92 28.91
CA SER A 107 8.20 -12.51 27.79
C SER A 107 7.42 -13.54 26.97
N GLU A 108 6.33 -14.08 27.52
CA GLU A 108 5.43 -15.01 26.82
C GLU A 108 4.27 -14.30 26.12
N VAL A 109 4.13 -12.99 26.33
CA VAL A 109 3.10 -12.15 25.72
C VAL A 109 3.70 -11.47 24.49
N LYS A 110 3.03 -11.61 23.35
CA LYS A 110 3.44 -10.97 22.09
C LYS A 110 2.22 -10.42 21.37
N LEU A 111 2.41 -9.35 20.60
CA LEU A 111 1.43 -8.93 19.59
C LEU A 111 1.91 -9.39 18.22
N VAL A 112 1.01 -10.00 17.46
CA VAL A 112 1.34 -10.64 16.19
C VAL A 112 0.41 -10.15 15.10
N SER A 113 0.96 -9.75 13.97
CA SER A 113 0.23 -9.55 12.72
C SER A 113 0.71 -10.59 11.71
N ASP A 114 -0.23 -11.39 11.20
CA ASP A 114 0.06 -12.46 10.24
C ASP A 114 -0.17 -12.05 8.77
N LEU A 115 -0.56 -10.79 8.53
CA LEU A 115 -0.83 -10.16 7.23
C LEU A 115 -1.89 -10.86 6.37
N LYS A 116 -2.47 -11.98 6.84
CA LYS A 116 -3.48 -12.75 6.10
C LYS A 116 -4.74 -11.94 5.87
N TRP A 117 -5.09 -11.07 6.82
CA TRP A 117 -6.21 -10.13 6.68
C TRP A 117 -6.07 -9.22 5.46
N LEU A 118 -4.86 -8.75 5.13
CA LEU A 118 -4.66 -7.90 3.95
C LEU A 118 -4.93 -8.68 2.65
N ILE A 119 -4.57 -9.96 2.65
CA ILE A 119 -4.86 -10.88 1.54
C ILE A 119 -6.39 -11.10 1.45
N ASP A 120 -7.07 -11.30 2.59
CA ASP A 120 -8.52 -11.49 2.66
C ASP A 120 -9.28 -10.27 2.13
N ILE A 121 -8.90 -9.07 2.55
CA ILE A 121 -9.54 -7.84 2.05
C ILE A 121 -9.31 -7.67 0.56
N THR A 122 -8.10 -7.96 0.09
CA THR A 122 -7.79 -7.88 -1.34
C THR A 122 -8.61 -8.89 -2.13
N GLN A 123 -8.77 -10.12 -1.61
CA GLN A 123 -9.61 -11.13 -2.20
C GLN A 123 -11.08 -10.68 -2.24
N ASN A 124 -11.63 -10.23 -1.11
CA ASN A 124 -13.01 -9.75 -0.99
C ASN A 124 -13.29 -8.59 -1.97
N PHE A 125 -12.31 -7.70 -2.17
CA PHE A 125 -12.38 -6.64 -3.17
C PHE A 125 -12.52 -7.22 -4.58
N TYR A 126 -11.69 -8.17 -4.99
CA TYR A 126 -11.79 -8.78 -6.32
C TYR A 126 -13.04 -9.65 -6.49
N GLU A 127 -13.49 -10.32 -5.45
CA GLU A 127 -14.76 -11.07 -5.48
C GLU A 127 -15.95 -10.14 -5.72
N SER A 128 -15.99 -9.01 -5.02
CA SER A 128 -17.08 -8.03 -5.08
C SER A 128 -17.01 -7.15 -6.34
N TYR A 129 -15.84 -6.62 -6.65
CA TYR A 129 -15.64 -5.55 -7.64
C TYR A 129 -14.73 -5.96 -8.81
N GLY A 130 -14.16 -7.17 -8.81
CA GLY A 130 -13.20 -7.59 -9.85
C GLY A 130 -13.78 -7.56 -11.26
N HIS A 131 -15.09 -7.74 -11.42
CA HIS A 131 -15.78 -7.61 -12.70
C HIS A 131 -15.73 -6.20 -13.31
N MET A 132 -15.45 -5.18 -12.48
CA MET A 132 -15.25 -3.79 -12.89
C MET A 132 -13.79 -3.50 -13.27
N VAL A 133 -12.85 -4.37 -12.89
CA VAL A 133 -11.43 -4.22 -13.20
C VAL A 133 -11.20 -4.65 -14.65
N ARG A 134 -10.88 -3.67 -15.49
CA ARG A 134 -10.60 -3.89 -16.92
C ARG A 134 -9.55 -2.90 -17.40
N TYR A 135 -8.85 -3.29 -18.46
CA TYR A 135 -8.03 -2.33 -19.20
C TYR A 135 -8.94 -1.24 -19.79
N PRO A 136 -8.50 0.02 -19.78
CA PRO A 136 -9.15 1.07 -20.53
C PRO A 136 -9.28 0.64 -22.00
N ASP A 137 -10.49 0.72 -22.55
CA ASP A 137 -10.81 0.35 -23.92
C ASP A 137 -11.17 1.56 -24.80
N ARG A 138 -11.11 2.76 -24.22
CA ARG A 138 -11.47 4.01 -24.87
C ARG A 138 -10.50 5.11 -24.49
N LEU A 139 -10.15 5.91 -25.48
CA LEU A 139 -9.49 7.19 -25.31
C LEU A 139 -10.54 8.25 -24.99
N THR A 140 -10.16 9.17 -24.12
CA THR A 140 -10.98 10.36 -23.84
C THR A 140 -10.73 11.43 -24.90
N ASN A 141 -9.46 11.66 -25.25
CA ASN A 141 -9.00 12.69 -26.18
C ASN A 141 -7.86 12.16 -27.07
N LEU A 142 -7.61 12.84 -28.19
CA LEU A 142 -6.46 12.64 -29.06
C LEU A 142 -5.72 13.96 -29.19
N TYR A 143 -4.42 13.93 -28.97
CA TYR A 143 -3.55 15.09 -28.96
C TYR A 143 -2.62 15.07 -30.16
N GLY A 144 -2.61 16.18 -30.91
CA GLY A 144 -1.57 16.48 -31.89
C GLY A 144 -0.24 16.77 -31.20
N ARG A 145 0.88 16.55 -31.92
CA ARG A 145 2.23 16.78 -31.37
C ARG A 145 2.48 18.25 -31.01
N GLU A 146 1.74 19.16 -31.64
CA GLU A 146 1.73 20.60 -31.39
C GLU A 146 1.10 20.96 -30.03
N GLU A 147 0.27 20.08 -29.47
CA GLU A 147 -0.37 20.24 -28.15
C GLU A 147 0.52 19.67 -27.02
N PHE A 148 1.66 19.08 -27.35
CA PHE A 148 2.55 18.49 -26.35
C PHE A 148 3.29 19.57 -25.57
N HIS A 149 3.04 19.64 -24.27
CA HIS A 149 3.66 20.61 -23.38
C HIS A 149 5.00 20.10 -22.84
N THR A 150 6.05 20.17 -23.65
CA THR A 150 7.40 19.75 -23.26
C THR A 150 8.09 20.77 -22.32
N PRO A 151 8.97 20.33 -21.42
CA PRO A 151 9.76 21.23 -20.58
C PRO A 151 10.64 22.19 -21.41
N LYS A 152 10.67 23.48 -21.05
CA LYS A 152 11.44 24.48 -21.81
C LYS A 152 12.93 24.13 -21.86
N GLY A 153 13.54 24.33 -23.03
CA GLY A 153 14.98 24.11 -23.23
C GLY A 153 15.41 22.65 -23.31
N ARG A 154 14.47 21.71 -23.46
CA ARG A 154 14.76 20.30 -23.69
C ARG A 154 13.97 19.76 -24.87
N GLU A 155 14.69 19.33 -25.90
CA GLU A 155 14.11 18.66 -27.06
C GLU A 155 13.94 17.16 -26.79
N PRO A 156 12.77 16.58 -27.12
CA PRO A 156 12.58 15.14 -27.05
C PRO A 156 13.48 14.40 -28.05
N SER A 157 14.05 13.27 -27.63
CA SER A 157 14.53 12.29 -28.60
C SER A 157 13.35 11.69 -29.38
N PRO A 158 13.58 11.10 -30.57
CA PRO A 158 12.51 10.42 -31.32
C PRO A 158 11.76 9.38 -30.48
N GLN A 159 12.48 8.58 -29.69
CA GLN A 159 11.89 7.55 -28.83
C GLN A 159 11.09 8.16 -27.66
N GLN A 160 11.50 9.33 -27.16
CA GLN A 160 10.73 10.04 -26.15
C GLN A 160 9.46 10.63 -26.74
N MET A 161 9.54 11.16 -27.96
CA MET A 161 8.37 11.65 -28.70
C MET A 161 7.36 10.53 -28.95
N ASP A 162 7.82 9.38 -29.46
CA ASP A 162 6.97 8.22 -29.69
C ASP A 162 6.33 7.71 -28.38
N ALA A 163 7.08 7.74 -27.27
CA ALA A 163 6.56 7.38 -25.96
C ALA A 163 5.51 8.38 -25.43
N ILE A 164 5.70 9.69 -25.66
CA ILE A 164 4.72 10.72 -25.30
C ILE A 164 3.44 10.54 -26.11
N GLU A 165 3.58 10.35 -27.43
CA GLU A 165 2.46 10.11 -28.33
C GLU A 165 1.67 8.86 -27.92
N GLY A 166 2.35 7.75 -27.64
CA GLY A 166 1.68 6.54 -27.16
C GLY A 166 0.99 6.73 -25.81
N VAL A 167 1.56 7.51 -24.88
CA VAL A 167 0.90 7.77 -23.58
C VAL A 167 -0.36 8.64 -23.73
N LEU A 168 -0.34 9.62 -24.63
CA LEU A 168 -1.44 10.57 -24.82
C LEU A 168 -2.54 10.03 -25.75
N ASN A 169 -2.18 9.14 -26.68
CA ASN A 169 -3.05 8.72 -27.78
C ASN A 169 -3.37 7.21 -27.80
N ASP A 170 -2.95 6.43 -26.80
CA ASP A 170 -3.42 5.06 -26.60
C ASP A 170 -4.20 4.89 -25.27
N PRO A 171 -5.25 4.06 -25.21
CA PRO A 171 -5.99 3.82 -23.97
C PRO A 171 -5.12 3.21 -22.86
N THR A 172 -4.03 2.53 -23.23
CA THR A 172 -3.09 1.90 -22.29
C THR A 172 -1.72 1.84 -22.92
N SER A 173 -0.72 2.33 -22.18
CA SER A 173 0.64 2.47 -22.70
C SER A 173 1.63 1.99 -21.66
N TYR A 174 2.70 1.32 -22.11
CA TYR A 174 3.79 0.87 -21.26
C TYR A 174 5.11 1.47 -21.74
N VAL A 175 5.64 2.41 -20.95
CA VAL A 175 6.89 3.08 -21.26
C VAL A 175 8.05 2.41 -20.53
N TRP A 176 8.99 1.85 -21.29
CA TRP A 176 10.20 1.24 -20.77
C TRP A 176 11.46 1.97 -21.26
N GLY A 177 12.54 1.89 -20.47
CA GLY A 177 13.82 2.48 -20.81
C GLY A 177 14.81 2.41 -19.64
N THR A 178 16.10 2.48 -19.93
CA THR A 178 17.16 2.39 -18.90
C THR A 178 17.13 3.57 -17.92
N PRO A 179 17.76 3.46 -16.72
CA PRO A 179 17.88 4.59 -15.80
C PRO A 179 18.49 5.83 -16.48
N GLY A 180 17.93 7.01 -16.22
CA GLY A 180 18.41 8.28 -16.80
C GLY A 180 17.82 8.68 -18.15
N THR A 181 17.06 7.83 -18.85
CA THR A 181 16.49 8.13 -20.19
C THR A 181 15.31 9.12 -20.20
N GLY A 182 15.00 9.75 -19.07
CA GLY A 182 13.93 10.76 -19.00
C GLY A 182 12.50 10.22 -18.92
N LYS A 183 12.26 8.92 -18.66
CA LYS A 183 10.89 8.37 -18.50
C LYS A 183 10.00 9.20 -17.57
N THR A 184 10.50 9.48 -16.37
CA THR A 184 9.73 10.19 -15.34
C THR A 184 9.81 11.71 -15.49
N GLN A 185 11.02 12.23 -15.74
CA GLN A 185 11.31 13.67 -15.73
C GLN A 185 11.06 14.35 -17.09
N PHE A 186 10.70 13.57 -18.12
CA PHE A 186 10.42 14.07 -19.45
C PHE A 186 9.13 13.47 -20.00
N VAL A 187 9.07 12.17 -20.28
CA VAL A 187 7.90 11.54 -20.92
C VAL A 187 6.64 11.68 -20.06
N LEU A 188 6.70 11.21 -18.82
CA LEU A 188 5.57 11.29 -17.89
C LEU A 188 5.21 12.74 -17.55
N SER A 189 6.19 13.61 -17.34
CA SER A 189 5.92 15.03 -17.04
C SER A 189 5.24 15.73 -18.21
N THR A 190 5.68 15.50 -19.45
CA THR A 190 5.04 16.09 -20.64
C THR A 190 3.60 15.61 -20.76
N ALA A 191 3.36 14.30 -20.63
CA ALA A 191 2.00 13.75 -20.73
C ALA A 191 1.05 14.34 -19.65
N ILE A 192 1.51 14.39 -18.39
CA ILE A 192 0.72 14.99 -17.30
C ILE A 192 0.47 16.48 -17.57
N MET A 193 1.48 17.22 -18.02
CA MET A 193 1.36 18.64 -18.33
C MET A 193 0.37 18.89 -19.45
N THR A 194 0.39 18.08 -20.51
CA THR A 194 -0.58 18.19 -21.60
C THR A 194 -2.00 18.01 -21.09
N CYS A 195 -2.29 16.90 -20.39
CA CYS A 195 -3.61 16.67 -19.80
C CYS A 195 -4.06 17.82 -18.88
N VAL A 196 -3.18 18.31 -17.99
CA VAL A 196 -3.52 19.37 -17.03
C VAL A 196 -3.79 20.71 -17.72
N ARG A 197 -3.03 21.07 -18.76
CA ARG A 197 -3.22 22.33 -19.52
C ARG A 197 -4.53 22.31 -20.30
N GLU A 198 -4.98 21.13 -20.69
CA GLU A 198 -6.26 20.89 -21.37
C GLU A 198 -7.44 20.71 -20.39
N GLY A 199 -7.22 20.99 -19.11
CA GLY A 199 -8.26 20.99 -18.08
C GLY A 199 -8.63 19.59 -17.57
N GLU A 200 -7.88 18.55 -17.91
CA GLU A 200 -8.10 17.20 -17.40
C GLU A 200 -7.58 17.02 -15.98
N ARG A 201 -8.13 16.03 -15.27
CA ARG A 201 -7.65 15.60 -13.95
C ARG A 201 -6.82 14.35 -14.09
N VAL A 202 -5.57 14.42 -13.64
CA VAL A 202 -4.62 13.29 -13.72
C VAL A 202 -4.39 12.69 -12.33
N ALA A 203 -4.58 11.38 -12.21
CA ALA A 203 -4.21 10.62 -11.01
C ALA A 203 -2.82 9.99 -11.19
N VAL A 204 -1.88 10.35 -10.30
CA VAL A 204 -0.54 9.77 -10.27
C VAL A 204 -0.43 8.78 -9.13
N ILE A 205 -0.15 7.52 -9.46
CA ILE A 205 -0.04 6.42 -8.48
C ILE A 205 1.37 5.85 -8.55
N ALA A 206 1.99 5.63 -7.38
CA ALA A 206 3.32 5.04 -7.27
C ALA A 206 3.38 4.08 -6.07
N PRO A 207 4.21 3.03 -6.11
CA PRO A 207 4.28 2.02 -5.04
C PRO A 207 4.95 2.54 -3.76
N THR A 208 5.70 3.65 -3.83
CA THR A 208 6.39 4.23 -2.67
C THR A 208 6.26 5.75 -2.65
N ASN A 209 6.27 6.33 -1.45
CA ASN A 209 6.28 7.79 -1.27
C ASN A 209 7.50 8.42 -1.96
N THR A 210 8.67 7.77 -1.91
CA THR A 210 9.87 8.25 -2.60
C THR A 210 9.65 8.34 -4.11
N ALA A 211 9.03 7.33 -4.74
CA ALA A 211 8.74 7.35 -6.17
C ALA A 211 7.74 8.47 -6.51
N LEU A 212 6.71 8.66 -5.68
CA LEU A 212 5.76 9.75 -5.83
C LEU A 212 6.45 11.12 -5.73
N GLU A 213 7.31 11.32 -4.73
CA GLU A 213 8.10 12.54 -4.59
C GLU A 213 8.96 12.83 -5.83
N GLN A 214 9.59 11.81 -6.42
CA GLN A 214 10.38 12.01 -7.64
C GLN A 214 9.53 12.48 -8.82
N VAL A 215 8.32 11.93 -8.97
CA VAL A 215 7.37 12.39 -10.00
C VAL A 215 6.96 13.83 -9.72
N LEU A 216 6.53 14.15 -8.49
CA LEU A 216 6.08 15.49 -8.10
C LEU A 216 7.18 16.55 -8.27
N ARG A 217 8.43 16.24 -7.88
CA ARG A 217 9.57 17.15 -8.07
C ARG A 217 9.83 17.42 -9.56
N GLY A 218 9.65 16.41 -10.42
CA GLY A 218 9.75 16.58 -11.87
C GLY A 218 8.67 17.52 -12.39
N LEU A 219 7.42 17.27 -12.02
CA LEU A 219 6.27 18.10 -12.40
C LEU A 219 6.41 19.55 -11.94
N ILE A 220 6.78 19.79 -10.68
CA ILE A 220 6.96 21.15 -10.15
C ILE A 220 8.05 21.91 -10.91
N ARG A 221 9.14 21.24 -11.30
CA ARG A 221 10.19 21.86 -12.13
C ARG A 221 9.64 22.22 -13.51
N SER A 222 8.96 21.29 -14.18
CA SER A 222 8.35 21.53 -15.48
C SER A 222 7.29 22.65 -15.45
N LEU A 223 6.50 22.76 -14.37
CA LEU A 223 5.53 23.83 -14.16
C LEU A 223 6.22 25.20 -14.02
N LYS A 224 7.22 25.29 -13.14
CA LYS A 224 8.01 26.53 -12.98
C LYS A 224 8.71 26.98 -14.25
N GLU A 225 9.15 26.02 -15.08
CA GLU A 225 9.78 26.32 -16.35
C GLU A 225 8.77 26.74 -17.42
N SER A 226 7.50 26.29 -17.34
CA SER A 226 6.48 26.53 -18.36
C SER A 226 5.62 27.78 -18.13
N ASP A 227 5.31 28.17 -16.89
CA ASP A 227 4.61 29.42 -16.60
C ASP A 227 5.55 30.64 -16.74
N PRO A 228 5.18 31.70 -17.49
CA PRO A 228 5.83 33.00 -17.35
C PRO A 228 5.42 33.63 -16.00
N ASP A 229 6.35 34.35 -15.37
CA ASP A 229 6.06 35.22 -14.20
C ASP A 229 4.91 36.20 -14.47
#